data_AF-A0A544U7A8-F1
#
_entry.id   AF-A0A544U7A8-F1
#
_cell.length_a   1.000
_cell.length_b   1.000
_cell.length_c   1.000
_cell.angle_alpha   90.00
_cell.angle_beta   90.00
_cell.angle_gamma   90.00
#
_symmetry.space_group_name_H-M   'P 1'
#
loop_
_entity.id
_entity.type
_entity.pdbx_description
1 polymer ?
#
loop_
_entity_poly.entity_id
_entity_poly.type
_entity_poly.pdbx_seq_one_letter_code
_entity_poly.pdbx_strand_id
1 'polypeptide(L)'
;MLEIKRQVPLYRYYKGNFQLPEENYKTKGESVEYNTPSVKGVFVNSDIVKNSKGEGIKRMFVDEDDTGVDASVIENWFKKVYTGATTPTP
;
A
#
# COMPACT_ATOMS: atom_id res chain seq x y z
N MET A 1 -32.05 -12.32 8.96
CA MET A 1 -31.24 -11.10 8.75
C MET A 1 -29.94 -11.53 8.10
N LEU A 2 -29.54 -10.90 6.99
CA LEU A 2 -28.27 -11.21 6.32
C LEU A 2 -27.21 -10.30 6.93
N GLU A 3 -26.29 -10.87 7.71
CA GLU A 3 -25.18 -10.11 8.29
C GLU A 3 -24.18 -9.78 7.18
N ILE A 4 -24.16 -8.52 6.74
CA ILE A 4 -23.14 -8.04 5.81
C ILE A 4 -21.86 -7.88 6.62
N LYS A 5 -21.04 -8.93 6.66
CA LYS A 5 -19.72 -8.87 7.29
C LYS A 5 -18.86 -7.84 6.55
N ARG A 6 -18.34 -6.86 7.29
CA ARG A 6 -17.47 -5.82 6.76
C ARG A 6 -16.08 -6.41 6.50
N GLN A 7 -15.77 -6.74 5.26
CA GLN A 7 -14.41 -7.10 4.86
C GLN A 7 -13.45 -5.93 5.14
N VAL A 8 -12.30 -6.23 5.75
CA VAL A 8 -11.25 -5.25 6.05
C VAL A 8 -10.01 -5.62 5.23
N PRO A 9 -9.95 -5.23 3.94
CA PRO A 9 -8.80 -5.53 3.11
C PRO A 9 -7.61 -4.66 3.52
N LEU A 10 -6.51 -5.30 3.87
CA LEU A 10 -5.21 -4.70 4.08
C LEU A 10 -4.49 -4.56 2.75
N TYR A 11 -3.99 -3.37 2.44
CA TYR A 11 -3.24 -3.11 1.21
C TYR A 11 -1.79 -2.73 1.52
N ARG A 12 -0.88 -3.20 0.65
CA ARG A 12 0.53 -2.78 0.65
C ARG A 12 0.99 -2.53 -0.78
N TYR A 13 1.62 -1.40 -1.00
CA TYR A 13 2.30 -1.07 -2.25
C TYR A 13 3.81 -1.06 -2.04
N TYR A 14 4.57 -1.63 -2.97
CA TYR A 14 6.00 -1.90 -2.78
C TYR A 14 6.93 -0.86 -3.37
N LYS A 15 6.55 -0.28 -4.52
CA LYS A 15 7.39 0.66 -5.25
C LYS A 15 6.53 1.73 -5.91
N GLY A 16 6.76 2.99 -5.54
CA GLY A 16 6.09 4.15 -6.10
C GLY A 16 7.11 5.15 -6.63
N ASN A 17 6.80 5.74 -7.77
CA ASN A 17 7.50 6.91 -8.29
C ASN A 17 6.63 8.12 -8.02
N PHE A 18 7.13 9.03 -7.19
CA PHE A 18 6.43 10.25 -6.81
C PHE A 18 7.03 11.44 -7.54
N GLN A 19 6.17 12.29 -8.08
CA GLN A 19 6.56 13.60 -8.56
C GLN A 19 6.74 14.52 -7.35
N LEU A 20 7.70 15.43 -7.44
CA LEU A 20 7.82 16.49 -6.45
C LEU A 20 6.52 17.28 -6.40
N PRO A 21 6.03 17.65 -5.21
CA PRO A 21 4.87 18.53 -5.10
C PRO A 21 5.14 19.84 -5.86
N GLU A 22 4.17 20.27 -6.66
CA GLU A 22 4.24 21.60 -7.28
C GLU A 22 3.99 22.65 -6.20
N GLU A 23 5.00 23.49 -5.95
CA GLU A 23 4.88 24.59 -5.01
C GLU A 23 4.19 25.77 -5.71
N ASN A 24 2.87 25.86 -5.54
CA ASN A 24 2.10 27.01 -6.03
C ASN A 24 2.28 28.20 -5.07
N TYR A 25 3.34 28.97 -5.27
CA TYR A 25 3.61 30.19 -4.52
C TYR A 25 2.73 31.35 -5.03
N LYS A 26 1.50 31.47 -4.52
CA LYS A 26 0.69 32.68 -4.72
C LYS A 26 1.18 33.80 -3.77
N THR A 27 1.70 34.89 -4.32
CA THR A 27 2.06 36.09 -3.55
C THR A 27 0.86 37.06 -3.43
N LYS A 28 0.35 37.13 -2.19
CA LYS A 28 -0.42 38.19 -1.49
C LYS A 28 -1.36 39.13 -2.29
N GLY A 29 -2.65 39.07 -1.96
CA GLY A 29 -3.66 40.11 -2.19
C GLY A 29 -4.99 39.77 -1.52
N GLU A 30 -5.23 40.33 -0.32
CA GLU A 30 -6.51 40.36 0.44
C GLU A 30 -7.15 39.05 0.96
N SER A 31 -6.74 37.83 0.56
CA SER A 31 -7.31 36.60 1.15
C SER A 31 -6.29 35.46 1.33
N VAL A 32 -6.39 34.74 2.45
CA VAL A 32 -5.56 33.55 2.75
C VAL A 32 -6.21 32.33 2.11
N GLU A 33 -5.77 31.97 0.90
CA GLU A 33 -6.11 30.68 0.29
C GLU A 33 -5.18 29.59 0.84
N TYR A 34 -5.74 28.63 1.58
CA TYR A 34 -5.01 27.43 2.00
C TYR A 34 -5.00 26.41 0.85
N ASN A 35 -3.82 26.14 0.29
CA ASN A 35 -3.63 25.01 -0.63
C ASN A 35 -2.96 23.86 0.10
N THR A 36 -3.59 22.68 0.10
CA THR A 36 -2.93 21.44 0.52
C THR A 36 -2.03 20.97 -0.62
N PRO A 37 -0.70 20.90 -0.43
CA PRO A 37 0.19 20.40 -1.48
C PRO A 37 -0.16 18.93 -1.77
N SER A 38 -0.49 18.63 -3.03
CA SER A 38 -0.74 17.27 -3.48
C SER A 38 0.54 16.65 -4.02
N VAL A 39 0.86 15.42 -3.61
CA VAL A 39 1.89 14.60 -4.25
C VAL A 39 1.24 13.72 -5.32
N LYS A 40 1.72 13.81 -6.56
CA LYS A 40 1.30 12.91 -7.64
C LYS A 40 2.30 11.76 -7.72
N GLY A 41 1.84 10.57 -8.04
CA GLY A 41 2.74 9.43 -8.19
C GLY A 41 2.07 8.21 -8.80
N VAL A 42 2.89 7.27 -9.29
CA VAL A 42 2.45 6.01 -9.87
C VAL A 42 3.15 4.84 -9.18
N PHE A 43 2.39 3.79 -8.90
CA PHE A 43 2.97 2.53 -8.41
C PHE A 43 3.42 1.67 -9.58
N VAL A 44 4.64 1.14 -9.48
CA VAL A 44 5.29 0.30 -10.50
C VAL A 44 5.60 -1.07 -9.93
N ASN A 45 5.87 -2.04 -10.81
CA ASN A 45 6.27 -3.37 -10.39
C ASN A 45 7.61 -3.30 -9.63
N SER A 46 7.66 -3.96 -8.46
CA SER A 46 8.89 -4.07 -7.68
C SER A 46 9.90 -4.98 -8.37
N ASP A 47 11.18 -4.64 -8.25
CA ASP A 47 12.31 -5.47 -8.65
C ASP A 47 12.66 -6.54 -7.60
N ILE A 48 12.27 -6.31 -6.34
CA ILE A 48 12.57 -7.17 -5.19
C ILE A 48 11.42 -8.12 -4.90
N VAL A 49 10.20 -7.61 -4.83
CA VAL A 49 9.02 -8.41 -4.49
C VAL A 49 8.41 -8.98 -5.76
N LYS A 50 8.39 -10.31 -5.85
CA LYS A 50 7.98 -11.05 -7.04
C LYS A 50 6.87 -12.05 -6.71
N ASN A 51 6.02 -12.33 -7.69
CA ASN A 51 5.06 -13.42 -7.60
C ASN A 51 5.74 -14.79 -7.78
N SER A 52 4.97 -15.87 -7.65
CA SER A 52 5.45 -17.24 -7.85
C SER A 52 5.98 -17.52 -9.27
N LYS A 53 5.70 -16.65 -10.24
CA LYS A 53 6.23 -16.71 -11.62
C LYS A 53 7.52 -15.90 -11.80
N GLY A 54 8.01 -15.25 -10.74
CA GLY A 54 9.21 -14.40 -10.79
C GLY A 54 8.96 -12.99 -11.33
N GLU A 55 7.71 -12.60 -11.56
CA GLU A 55 7.35 -11.28 -12.06
C GLU A 55 7.19 -10.30 -10.89
N GLY A 56 7.73 -9.09 -11.05
CA GLY A 56 7.60 -8.04 -10.05
C GLY A 56 6.15 -7.66 -9.77
N ILE A 57 5.80 -7.44 -8.51
CA ILE A 57 4.46 -7.01 -8.11
C ILE A 57 4.47 -5.58 -7.57
N LYS A 58 3.40 -4.83 -7.87
CA LYS A 58 3.23 -3.44 -7.39
C LYS A 58 2.54 -3.37 -6.04
N ARG A 59 1.66 -4.33 -5.75
CA ARG A 59 0.86 -4.38 -4.53
C ARG A 59 0.52 -5.81 -4.11
N MET A 60 0.24 -5.98 -2.82
CA MET A 60 -0.47 -7.12 -2.26
C MET A 60 -1.70 -6.63 -1.48
N PHE A 61 -2.69 -7.51 -1.37
CA PHE A 61 -3.82 -7.32 -0.49
C PHE A 61 -4.10 -8.62 0.26
N VAL A 62 -4.55 -8.49 1.50
CA VAL A 62 -4.94 -9.58 2.38
C VAL A 62 -6.25 -9.19 3.03
N ASP A 63 -7.21 -10.10 3.10
CA ASP A 63 -8.43 -9.90 3.86
C ASP A 63 -8.23 -10.52 5.25
N GLU A 64 -8.47 -9.75 6.30
CA GLU A 64 -8.31 -10.21 7.68
C GLU A 64 -9.30 -11.33 8.04
N ASP A 65 -10.44 -11.37 7.36
CA ASP A 65 -11.50 -12.36 7.59
C ASP A 65 -11.30 -13.65 6.76
N ASP A 66 -10.27 -13.71 5.89
CA ASP A 66 -10.02 -14.88 5.06
C ASP A 66 -9.36 -16.02 5.85
N THR A 67 -10.07 -17.14 5.96
CA THR A 67 -9.60 -18.36 6.62
C THR A 67 -8.34 -18.97 6.02
N GLY A 68 -7.98 -18.61 4.78
CA GLY A 68 -6.75 -19.06 4.12
C GLY A 68 -5.51 -18.24 4.49
N VAL A 69 -5.67 -17.14 5.23
CA VAL A 69 -4.58 -16.25 5.61
C VAL A 69 -4.05 -16.65 6.99
N ASP A 70 -2.74 -16.87 7.07
CA ASP A 70 -2.08 -17.11 8.36
C ASP A 70 -2.19 -15.86 9.25
N ALA A 71 -2.68 -16.03 10.48
CA ALA A 71 -2.87 -14.95 11.44
C ALA A 71 -1.57 -14.15 11.70
N SER A 72 -0.41 -14.79 11.58
CA SER A 72 0.89 -14.13 11.72
C SER A 72 1.16 -13.11 10.60
N VAL A 73 0.58 -13.28 9.41
CA VAL A 73 0.68 -12.31 8.31
C VAL A 73 -0.05 -11.03 8.66
N ILE A 74 -1.25 -11.14 9.23
CA ILE A 74 -2.05 -10.00 9.67
C ILE A 74 -1.35 -9.28 10.84
N GLU A 75 -0.91 -10.02 11.85
CA GLU A 75 -0.25 -9.45 13.03
C GLU A 75 1.07 -8.71 12.68
N ASN A 76 1.81 -9.23 11.71
CA ASN A 76 3.08 -8.65 11.27
C ASN A 76 2.93 -7.67 10.09
N TRP A 77 1.72 -7.47 9.56
CA TRP A 77 1.49 -6.71 8.32
C TRP A 77 2.09 -5.30 8.37
N PHE A 78 2.01 -4.65 9.53
CA PHE A 78 2.57 -3.31 9.78
C PHE A 78 3.92 -3.33 10.51
N LYS A 79 4.34 -4.47 11.06
CA LYS A 79 5.62 -4.62 11.76
C LYS A 79 6.79 -4.85 10.80
N LYS A 80 6.55 -5.57 9.70
CA LYS A 80 7.56 -5.93 8.69
C LYS A 80 6.97 -5.88 7.28
N VAL A 81 7.84 -5.62 6.30
CA VAL A 81 7.47 -5.75 4.88
C VAL A 81 7.16 -7.22 4.58
N TYR A 82 5.88 -7.50 4.30
CA TYR A 82 5.46 -8.81 3.80
C TYR A 82 5.86 -8.97 2.33
N THR A 83 6.63 -10.00 2.01
CA THR A 83 7.14 -10.28 0.66
C THR A 83 6.60 -11.57 0.04
N GLY A 84 5.68 -12.27 0.71
CA GLY A 84 5.12 -13.54 0.23
C GLY A 84 6.06 -14.76 0.34
N ALA A 85 7.33 -14.55 0.70
CA ALA A 85 8.27 -15.64 0.95
C ALA A 85 8.17 -16.10 2.41
N THR A 86 7.30 -17.07 2.69
CA THR A 86 7.39 -17.86 3.92
C THR A 86 8.60 -18.78 3.78
N THR A 87 9.63 -18.53 4.59
CA THR A 87 10.80 -19.40 4.73
C THR A 87 10.33 -20.80 5.14
N PRO A 88 10.72 -21.89 4.47
CA PRO A 88 10.49 -23.22 5.02
C PRO A 88 11.30 -23.34 6.31
N THR A 89 10.61 -23.51 7.44
CA THR A 89 11.24 -23.94 8.68
C THR A 89 11.82 -25.35 8.46
N PRO A 90 13.10 -25.60 8.82
CA PRO A 90 13.77 -26.87 8.55
C PRO A 90 13.10 -28.07 9.22
#